data_AF-A0A9D9US76-F1
#
_entry.id   AF-A0A9D9US76-F1
#
_cell.length_a   1.000
_cell.length_b   1.000
_cell.length_c   1.000
_cell.angle_alpha   90.00
_cell.angle_beta   90.00
_cell.angle_gamma   90.00
#
_symmetry.space_group_name_H-M   'P 1'
#
loop_
_entity.id
_entity.type
_entity.pdbx_description
1 polymer ?
#
loop_
_entity_poly.entity_id
_entity_poly.type
_entity_poly.pdbx_seq_one_letter_code
_entity_poly.pdbx_strand_id
1 'polypeptide(L)'
;MHIYPLRKLFYVVVLFLISTISFGQIGSGNVGVGTSSPDLSAILDIVSADKGMLIPRVELTGLTDNTTITHGNKISLLVYNTRYSSDITPGFYYWNGQRWSKIAEGNVSIYSGTGSPDLNNPKFPTEGDFYIELPSGNLHYFDGEGWSAKMGLSNDSGNLLTMGTDGRYYLNPQLIQSAISVQNGISKNVDNKIELGGQLIKPTTINTTQSNTLAITGLQNGDIHQNEMLAIQPSTGVLSKINISSLISVNEAMQIGEEGQTLFETPDTIIDIKKVQVYRNGVRISATYFNANTIKLEEGVSCYAGDEIRIVQYN
;
A
#
# COMPACT_ATOMS: atom_id res chain seq x y z
N MET A 1 -102.57 60.42 -10.87
CA MET A 1 -101.91 59.36 -10.08
C MET A 1 -102.04 58.05 -10.86
N HIS A 2 -101.04 57.70 -11.67
CA HIS A 2 -101.07 56.48 -12.48
C HIS A 2 -100.50 55.31 -11.68
N ILE A 3 -101.37 54.36 -11.35
CA ILE A 3 -101.03 53.13 -10.65
C ILE A 3 -100.52 52.15 -11.72
N TYR A 4 -99.20 51.92 -11.77
CA TYR A 4 -98.62 50.88 -12.63
C TYR A 4 -99.03 49.49 -12.11
N PRO A 5 -99.36 48.52 -12.98
CA PRO A 5 -99.82 47.21 -12.53
C PRO A 5 -98.69 46.43 -11.83
N LEU A 6 -98.94 45.95 -10.60
CA LEU A 6 -97.98 45.22 -9.74
C LEU A 6 -97.26 44.06 -10.46
N ARG A 7 -97.89 43.45 -11.47
CA ARG A 7 -97.27 42.39 -12.28
C ARG A 7 -96.05 42.86 -13.07
N LYS A 8 -96.06 44.07 -13.66
CA LYS A 8 -94.91 44.60 -14.42
C LYS A 8 -93.76 44.99 -13.50
N LEU A 9 -94.08 45.46 -12.29
CA LEU A 9 -93.08 45.76 -11.27
C LEU A 9 -92.37 44.48 -10.78
N PHE A 10 -93.11 43.37 -10.62
CA PHE A 10 -92.53 42.07 -10.27
C PHE A 10 -91.53 41.57 -11.31
N TYR A 11 -91.86 41.62 -12.61
CA TYR A 11 -90.93 41.19 -13.66
C TYR A 11 -89.67 42.07 -13.75
N VAL A 12 -89.80 43.39 -13.55
CA VAL A 12 -88.64 44.30 -13.53
C VAL A 12 -87.75 44.03 -12.32
N VAL A 13 -88.32 43.74 -11.15
CA VAL A 13 -87.56 43.38 -9.94
C VAL A 13 -86.86 42.01 -10.12
N VAL A 14 -87.51 41.03 -10.74
CA VAL A 14 -86.91 39.72 -11.04
C VAL A 14 -85.79 39.84 -12.09
N LEU A 15 -85.96 40.66 -13.13
CA LEU A 15 -84.91 40.94 -14.13
C LEU A 15 -83.71 41.68 -13.52
N PHE A 16 -83.95 42.59 -12.56
CA PHE A 16 -82.89 43.29 -11.83
C PHE A 16 -82.16 42.38 -10.81
N LEU A 17 -82.85 41.38 -10.25
CA LEU A 17 -82.25 40.37 -9.37
C LEU A 17 -81.42 39.32 -10.13
N ILE A 18 -81.77 39.03 -11.39
CA ILE A 18 -81.01 38.09 -12.25
C ILE A 18 -79.74 38.76 -12.82
N SER A 19 -79.76 40.08 -13.07
CA SER A 19 -78.56 40.81 -13.53
C SER A 19 -77.50 41.01 -12.44
N THR A 20 -77.84 40.77 -11.17
CA THR A 20 -76.90 40.78 -10.04
C THR A 20 -76.31 39.41 -9.70
N ILE A 21 -76.45 38.38 -10.56
CA ILE A 21 -75.57 37.21 -10.50
C ILE A 21 -74.19 37.69 -10.95
N SER A 22 -73.49 38.28 -10.00
CA SER A 22 -72.09 38.60 -10.09
C SER A 22 -71.33 37.35 -10.51
N PHE A 23 -70.52 37.45 -11.57
CA PHE A 23 -69.29 36.66 -11.65
C PHE A 23 -68.37 37.14 -10.52
N GLY A 24 -68.75 36.78 -9.30
CA GLY A 24 -68.05 37.15 -8.08
C GLY A 24 -67.25 35.96 -7.59
N GLN A 25 -66.07 35.76 -8.18
CA GLN A 25 -64.86 35.41 -7.42
C GLN A 25 -63.65 36.09 -8.06
N ILE A 26 -63.62 37.42 -7.96
CA ILE A 26 -62.36 38.10 -7.66
C ILE A 26 -62.22 38.00 -6.14
N GLY A 27 -61.88 36.80 -5.66
CA GLY A 27 -61.46 36.57 -4.29
C GLY A 27 -59.97 36.84 -4.22
N SER A 28 -59.58 37.87 -3.48
CA SER A 28 -58.21 38.26 -3.25
C SER A 28 -57.38 37.08 -2.74
N GLY A 29 -56.34 36.71 -3.49
CA GLY A 29 -55.44 35.64 -3.10
C GLY A 29 -54.74 35.04 -4.30
N ASN A 30 -55.36 34.04 -4.93
CA ASN A 30 -54.68 33.05 -5.79
C ASN A 30 -55.45 32.83 -7.11
N VAL A 31 -54.74 32.61 -8.22
CA VAL A 31 -55.30 32.31 -9.55
C VAL A 31 -55.28 30.80 -9.77
N GLY A 32 -56.45 30.17 -9.94
CA GLY A 32 -56.56 28.78 -10.36
C GLY A 32 -56.81 28.66 -11.88
N VAL A 33 -56.02 27.85 -12.58
CA VAL A 33 -56.22 27.47 -13.99
C VAL A 33 -56.47 25.97 -14.06
N GLY A 34 -57.69 25.57 -14.39
CA GLY A 34 -58.09 24.16 -14.40
C GLY A 34 -58.46 23.58 -13.02
N THR A 35 -58.51 24.42 -11.98
CA THR A 35 -59.04 24.08 -10.65
C THR A 35 -59.87 25.25 -10.10
N SER A 36 -60.97 24.95 -9.39
CA SER A 36 -61.75 25.94 -8.64
C SER A 36 -61.31 26.07 -7.17
N SER A 37 -60.39 25.20 -6.74
CA SER A 37 -59.81 25.19 -5.39
C SER A 37 -58.30 25.20 -5.51
N PRO A 38 -57.71 26.33 -5.95
CA PRO A 38 -56.25 26.46 -6.02
C PRO A 38 -55.63 26.28 -4.64
N ASP A 39 -54.43 25.70 -4.58
CA ASP A 39 -53.69 25.53 -3.33
C ASP A 39 -53.55 26.88 -2.60
N LEU A 40 -53.82 26.89 -1.29
CA LEU A 40 -53.79 28.10 -0.47
C LEU A 40 -52.39 28.74 -0.43
N SER A 41 -51.34 27.97 -0.68
CA SER A 41 -49.94 28.41 -0.69
C SER A 41 -49.49 28.97 -2.05
N ALA A 42 -50.31 28.90 -3.10
CA ALA A 42 -49.91 29.24 -4.47
C ALA A 42 -50.70 30.41 -5.05
N ILE A 43 -50.01 31.51 -5.41
CA ILE A 43 -50.61 32.65 -6.14
C ILE A 43 -51.12 32.25 -7.54
N LEU A 44 -50.57 31.19 -8.12
CA LEU A 44 -50.99 30.60 -9.40
C LEU A 44 -50.90 29.08 -9.28
N ASP A 45 -52.04 28.40 -9.41
CA ASP A 45 -52.15 26.95 -9.41
C ASP A 45 -52.73 26.47 -10.75
N ILE A 46 -52.00 25.62 -11.46
CA ILE A 46 -52.35 25.14 -12.80
C ILE A 46 -52.51 23.63 -12.75
N VAL A 47 -53.74 23.16 -12.97
CA VAL A 47 -54.08 21.74 -12.97
C VAL A 47 -54.60 21.35 -14.36
N SER A 48 -53.90 20.42 -15.01
CA SER A 48 -54.32 19.83 -16.28
C SER A 48 -53.78 18.41 -16.39
N ALA A 49 -54.56 17.51 -17.00
CA ALA A 49 -54.15 16.13 -17.23
C ALA A 49 -53.21 15.97 -18.44
N ASP A 50 -53.25 16.93 -19.38
CA ASP A 50 -52.65 16.79 -20.71
C ASP A 50 -51.98 18.07 -21.25
N LYS A 51 -51.96 19.17 -20.49
CA LYS A 51 -51.34 20.44 -20.91
C LYS A 51 -50.33 20.94 -19.89
N GLY A 52 -49.25 21.54 -20.40
CA GLY A 52 -48.27 22.27 -19.60
C GLY A 52 -48.44 23.79 -19.70
N MET A 53 -47.60 24.53 -18.97
CA MET A 53 -47.52 25.98 -19.06
C MET A 53 -46.35 26.40 -19.94
N LEU A 54 -46.64 27.22 -20.96
CA LEU A 54 -45.60 27.94 -21.69
C LEU A 54 -45.29 29.25 -20.98
N ILE A 55 -44.05 29.41 -20.54
CA ILE A 55 -43.48 30.66 -20.06
C ILE A 55 -43.23 31.60 -21.26
N PRO A 56 -43.25 32.94 -21.08
CA PRO A 56 -42.92 33.88 -22.14
C PRO A 56 -41.66 33.50 -22.91
N ARG A 57 -41.81 33.31 -24.22
CA ARG A 57 -40.73 32.99 -25.16
C ARG A 57 -40.22 34.28 -25.78
N VAL A 58 -38.94 34.56 -25.58
CA VAL A 58 -38.32 35.83 -25.97
C VAL A 58 -36.98 35.58 -26.63
N GLU A 59 -36.55 36.51 -27.48
CA GLU A 59 -35.23 36.47 -28.13
C GLU A 59 -34.26 37.39 -27.39
N LEU A 60 -33.65 36.91 -26.32
CA LEU A 60 -32.68 37.69 -25.56
C LEU A 60 -31.43 37.97 -26.42
N THR A 61 -30.98 39.21 -26.42
CA THR A 61 -29.83 39.65 -27.22
C THR A 61 -28.48 39.30 -26.59
N GLY A 62 -28.46 39.03 -25.27
CA GLY A 62 -27.29 38.61 -24.49
C GLY A 62 -27.62 38.52 -22.99
N LEU A 63 -26.63 38.13 -22.16
CA LEU A 63 -26.85 37.94 -20.72
C LEU A 63 -27.21 39.24 -19.97
N THR A 64 -26.84 40.40 -20.48
CA THR A 64 -27.13 41.72 -19.88
C THR A 64 -28.29 42.46 -20.56
N ASP A 65 -29.04 41.78 -21.43
CA ASP A 65 -30.16 42.38 -22.17
C ASP A 65 -31.22 42.98 -21.23
N ASN A 66 -31.35 44.30 -21.29
CA ASN A 66 -32.31 45.11 -20.55
C ASN A 66 -33.37 45.76 -21.46
N THR A 67 -33.42 45.39 -22.74
CA THR A 67 -34.28 46.01 -23.76
C THR A 67 -35.41 45.09 -24.22
N THR A 68 -35.17 43.77 -24.31
CA THR A 68 -36.17 42.79 -24.76
C THR A 68 -37.40 42.77 -23.85
N ILE A 69 -37.21 43.02 -22.54
CA ILE A 69 -38.31 43.27 -21.61
C ILE A 69 -38.48 44.78 -21.45
N THR A 70 -39.50 45.32 -22.12
CA THR A 70 -39.68 46.78 -22.34
C THR A 70 -39.86 47.63 -21.09
N HIS A 71 -40.27 47.04 -19.96
CA HIS A 71 -40.49 47.74 -18.68
C HIS A 71 -39.39 47.48 -17.65
N GLY A 72 -38.24 47.00 -18.12
CA GLY A 72 -37.08 46.65 -17.30
C GLY A 72 -37.23 45.29 -16.61
N ASN A 73 -36.09 44.62 -16.43
CA ASN A 73 -36.06 43.31 -15.80
C ASN A 73 -36.25 43.41 -14.28
N LYS A 74 -37.07 42.53 -13.71
CA LYS A 74 -37.27 42.40 -12.25
C LYS A 74 -36.62 41.14 -11.73
N ILE A 75 -36.08 41.16 -10.51
CA ILE A 75 -35.47 39.97 -9.89
C ILE A 75 -36.50 38.83 -9.90
N SER A 76 -36.03 37.62 -10.24
CA SER A 76 -36.84 36.40 -10.38
C SER A 76 -37.80 36.37 -11.58
N LEU A 77 -37.71 37.33 -12.51
CA LEU A 77 -38.46 37.28 -13.77
C LEU A 77 -37.99 36.09 -14.61
N LEU A 78 -38.90 35.16 -14.93
CA LEU A 78 -38.63 33.91 -15.67
C LEU A 78 -39.05 34.03 -17.14
N VAL A 79 -38.17 33.63 -18.05
CA VAL A 79 -38.42 33.58 -19.50
C VAL A 79 -37.82 32.32 -20.10
N TYR A 80 -38.31 31.93 -21.28
CA TYR A 80 -37.62 30.98 -22.15
C TYR A 80 -36.95 31.74 -23.29
N ASN A 81 -35.62 31.72 -23.34
CA ASN A 81 -34.87 32.30 -24.45
C ASN A 81 -34.94 31.37 -25.67
N THR A 82 -35.27 31.91 -26.84
CA THR A 82 -35.27 31.17 -28.12
C THR A 82 -34.07 31.50 -29.00
N ARG A 83 -33.31 32.55 -28.70
CA ARG A 83 -32.16 32.98 -29.51
C ARG A 83 -30.92 32.14 -29.19
N TYR A 84 -30.20 31.77 -30.24
CA TYR A 84 -28.86 31.19 -30.12
C TYR A 84 -27.81 32.23 -30.51
N SER A 85 -26.79 32.40 -29.67
CA SER A 85 -25.62 33.23 -29.92
C SER A 85 -24.43 32.74 -29.08
N SER A 86 -23.26 33.39 -29.19
CA SER A 86 -22.06 33.01 -28.43
C SER A 86 -22.25 33.08 -26.91
N ASP A 87 -23.03 34.05 -26.43
CA ASP A 87 -23.09 34.39 -25.00
C ASP A 87 -24.41 33.95 -24.35
N ILE A 88 -25.39 33.54 -25.15
CA ILE A 88 -26.69 33.05 -24.67
C ILE A 88 -27.24 31.99 -25.62
N THR A 89 -27.68 30.88 -25.04
CA THR A 89 -28.27 29.73 -25.75
C THR A 89 -29.75 29.57 -25.41
N PRO A 90 -30.55 28.87 -26.23
CA PRO A 90 -31.93 28.59 -25.89
C PRO A 90 -32.06 27.87 -24.53
N GLY A 91 -33.11 28.17 -23.79
CA GLY A 91 -33.37 27.56 -22.47
C GLY A 91 -34.12 28.48 -21.51
N PHE A 92 -34.33 28.00 -20.29
CA PHE A 92 -34.98 28.79 -19.23
C PHE A 92 -33.97 29.72 -18.57
N TYR A 93 -34.33 31.00 -18.45
CA TYR A 93 -33.52 32.03 -17.79
C TYR A 93 -34.36 32.80 -16.78
N TYR A 94 -33.74 33.17 -15.67
CA TYR A 94 -34.32 34.15 -14.75
C TYR A 94 -33.41 35.37 -14.61
N TRP A 95 -33.99 36.54 -14.38
CA TRP A 95 -33.21 37.74 -14.06
C TRP A 95 -32.78 37.71 -12.59
N ASN A 96 -31.46 37.74 -12.32
CA ASN A 96 -30.93 37.67 -10.96
C ASN A 96 -30.73 39.04 -10.30
N GLY A 97 -31.08 40.13 -10.98
CA GLY A 97 -30.84 41.51 -10.54
C GLY A 97 -29.74 42.23 -11.31
N GLN A 98 -28.86 41.50 -11.98
CA GLN A 98 -27.74 42.05 -12.74
C GLN A 98 -27.64 41.49 -14.17
N ARG A 99 -28.01 40.23 -14.37
CA ARG A 99 -27.98 39.53 -15.66
C ARG A 99 -29.04 38.42 -15.72
N TRP A 100 -29.31 37.93 -16.93
CA TRP A 100 -30.03 36.69 -17.17
C TRP A 100 -29.17 35.50 -16.78
N SER A 101 -29.69 34.65 -15.90
CA SER A 101 -29.05 33.44 -15.42
C SER A 101 -29.83 32.24 -15.92
N LYS A 102 -29.17 31.35 -16.67
CA LYS A 102 -29.80 30.11 -17.14
C LYS A 102 -30.14 29.25 -15.92
N ILE A 103 -31.37 28.75 -15.83
CA ILE A 103 -31.72 27.68 -14.90
C ILE A 103 -31.07 26.43 -15.47
N ALA A 104 -30.04 25.95 -14.77
CA ALA A 104 -28.94 25.15 -15.27
C ALA A 104 -29.28 24.10 -16.35
N GLU A 105 -28.43 24.03 -17.36
CA GLU A 105 -27.81 22.76 -17.76
C GLU A 105 -26.42 22.83 -17.12
N GLY A 106 -26.23 22.21 -15.94
CA GLY A 106 -24.99 22.34 -15.17
C GLY A 106 -23.92 21.44 -15.77
N ASN A 107 -22.85 22.02 -16.32
CA ASN A 107 -21.84 21.32 -17.13
C ASN A 107 -20.97 20.28 -16.40
N VAL A 108 -21.18 20.01 -15.11
CA VAL A 108 -20.59 18.88 -14.37
C VAL A 108 -21.50 18.56 -13.19
N SER A 109 -22.11 17.39 -13.20
CA SER A 109 -22.85 16.82 -12.08
C SER A 109 -21.93 15.87 -11.29
N ILE A 110 -22.12 15.81 -9.98
CA ILE A 110 -21.48 14.80 -9.12
C ILE A 110 -22.57 13.87 -8.61
N TYR A 111 -22.50 12.61 -9.02
CA TYR A 111 -23.40 11.55 -8.62
C TYR A 111 -22.73 10.61 -7.61
N SER A 112 -23.54 9.78 -6.94
CA SER A 112 -23.03 8.69 -6.11
C SER A 112 -24.01 7.52 -6.09
N GLY A 113 -23.51 6.29 -5.99
CA GLY A 113 -24.36 5.10 -5.93
C GLY A 113 -23.59 3.83 -5.60
N THR A 114 -24.31 2.74 -5.31
CA THR A 114 -23.68 1.44 -5.02
C THR A 114 -23.24 0.73 -6.29
N GLY A 115 -21.96 0.35 -6.35
CA GLY A 115 -21.35 -0.28 -7.53
C GLY A 115 -20.95 0.71 -8.62
N SER A 116 -20.17 0.20 -9.58
CA SER A 116 -19.60 1.00 -10.67
C SER A 116 -20.68 1.61 -11.57
N PRO A 117 -20.50 2.85 -12.05
CA PRO A 117 -21.50 3.52 -12.88
C PRO A 117 -21.57 2.92 -14.28
N ASP A 118 -22.74 3.06 -14.90
CA ASP A 118 -22.97 2.73 -16.31
C ASP A 118 -23.81 3.83 -16.97
N LEU A 119 -24.21 3.65 -18.24
CA LEU A 119 -25.00 4.63 -18.99
C LEU A 119 -26.43 4.83 -18.46
N ASN A 120 -26.91 3.93 -17.60
CA ASN A 120 -28.25 3.98 -16.99
C ASN A 120 -28.21 4.43 -15.53
N ASN A 121 -27.05 4.34 -14.87
CA ASN A 121 -26.85 4.72 -13.49
C ASN A 121 -25.50 5.43 -13.30
N PRO A 122 -25.48 6.77 -13.23
CA PRO A 122 -26.61 7.69 -13.26
C PRO A 122 -27.19 7.84 -14.68
N LYS A 123 -28.49 8.13 -14.78
CA LYS A 123 -29.16 8.24 -16.08
C LYS A 123 -28.81 9.55 -16.76
N PHE A 124 -28.48 9.49 -18.06
CA PHE A 124 -28.12 10.64 -18.89
C PHE A 124 -26.87 11.40 -18.41
N PRO A 125 -25.73 10.71 -18.24
CA PRO A 125 -24.49 11.39 -17.91
C PRO A 125 -24.08 12.32 -19.05
N THR A 126 -23.54 13.48 -18.70
CA THR A 126 -22.97 14.46 -19.62
C THR A 126 -21.45 14.43 -19.51
N GLU A 127 -20.75 14.64 -20.63
CA GLU A 127 -19.29 14.75 -20.62
C GLU A 127 -18.86 15.75 -19.54
N GLY A 128 -17.93 15.33 -18.68
CA GLY A 128 -17.49 16.12 -17.53
C GLY A 128 -18.07 15.66 -16.19
N ASP A 129 -19.14 14.86 -16.20
CA ASP A 129 -19.76 14.38 -14.96
C ASP A 129 -18.83 13.48 -14.13
N PHE A 130 -18.96 13.57 -12.81
CA PHE A 130 -18.27 12.71 -11.86
C PHE A 130 -19.25 11.76 -11.16
N TYR A 131 -18.78 10.57 -10.79
CA TYR A 131 -19.54 9.62 -9.99
C TYR A 131 -18.67 9.02 -8.87
N ILE A 132 -19.19 9.00 -7.65
CA ILE A 132 -18.56 8.37 -6.49
C ILE A 132 -19.22 7.00 -6.27
N GLU A 133 -18.46 5.94 -6.52
CA GLU A 133 -18.89 4.56 -6.25
C GLU A 133 -18.86 4.29 -4.76
N LEU A 134 -19.94 3.72 -4.22
CA LEU A 134 -20.03 3.31 -2.82
C LEU A 134 -20.06 1.77 -2.72
N PRO A 135 -19.47 1.18 -1.67
CA PRO A 135 -18.75 1.85 -0.58
C PRO A 135 -17.27 2.16 -0.88
N SER A 136 -16.75 1.81 -2.06
CA SER A 136 -15.32 1.94 -2.38
C SER A 136 -14.84 3.40 -2.42
N GLY A 137 -15.71 4.39 -2.58
CA GLY A 137 -15.30 5.78 -2.79
C GLY A 137 -14.49 6.00 -4.08
N ASN A 138 -14.50 5.06 -5.03
CA ASN A 138 -13.82 5.25 -6.31
C ASN A 138 -14.50 6.38 -7.08
N LEU A 139 -13.70 7.30 -7.61
CA LEU A 139 -14.13 8.39 -8.46
C LEU A 139 -14.06 7.99 -9.93
N HIS A 140 -15.20 8.11 -10.58
CA HIS A 140 -15.38 7.91 -12.02
C HIS A 140 -15.65 9.25 -12.70
N TYR A 141 -15.23 9.37 -13.95
CA TYR A 141 -15.43 10.52 -14.83
C TYR A 141 -16.10 10.06 -16.13
N PHE A 142 -17.10 10.80 -16.60
CA PHE A 142 -17.76 10.52 -17.87
C PHE A 142 -17.12 11.33 -19.01
N ASP A 143 -16.62 10.64 -20.04
CA ASP A 143 -15.88 11.26 -21.15
C ASP A 143 -16.74 11.60 -22.38
N GLY A 144 -18.06 11.45 -22.26
CA GLY A 144 -19.01 11.66 -23.36
C GLY A 144 -19.48 10.37 -24.03
N GLU A 145 -18.69 9.28 -23.92
CA GLU A 145 -19.05 7.96 -24.45
C GLU A 145 -19.26 6.92 -23.33
N GLY A 146 -18.50 7.01 -22.24
CA GLY A 146 -18.53 6.04 -21.15
C GLY A 146 -17.95 6.57 -19.83
N TRP A 147 -18.15 5.78 -18.76
CA TRP A 147 -17.55 6.05 -17.46
C TRP A 147 -16.15 5.44 -17.37
N SER A 148 -15.18 6.25 -16.93
CA SER A 148 -13.79 5.84 -16.68
C SER A 148 -13.41 6.10 -15.23
N ALA A 149 -12.91 5.07 -14.54
CA ALA A 149 -12.37 5.22 -13.19
C ALA A 149 -11.09 6.11 -13.24
N LYS A 150 -11.06 7.20 -12.45
CA LYS A 150 -9.96 8.17 -12.42
C LYS A 150 -9.15 8.13 -11.13
N MET A 151 -9.82 7.89 -10.00
CA MET A 151 -9.16 7.77 -8.70
C MET A 151 -9.85 6.65 -7.93
N GLY A 152 -9.08 5.74 -7.36
CA GLY A 152 -9.65 4.59 -6.65
C GLY A 152 -8.58 3.57 -6.32
N LEU A 153 -8.93 2.62 -5.45
CA LEU A 153 -8.09 1.45 -5.25
C LEU A 153 -8.45 0.38 -6.27
N SER A 154 -7.43 -0.21 -6.89
CA SER A 154 -7.65 -1.41 -7.70
C SER A 154 -8.21 -2.53 -6.81
N ASN A 155 -9.11 -3.33 -7.39
CA ASN A 155 -9.61 -4.57 -6.78
C ASN A 155 -8.58 -5.71 -6.87
N ASP A 156 -7.43 -5.49 -7.52
CA ASP A 156 -6.35 -6.46 -7.60
C ASP A 156 -5.84 -6.82 -6.19
N SER A 157 -5.59 -8.10 -5.97
CA SER A 157 -5.00 -8.59 -4.72
C SER A 157 -3.59 -8.03 -4.50
N GLY A 158 -3.24 -7.71 -3.26
CA GLY A 158 -1.89 -7.26 -2.90
C GLY A 158 -1.69 -5.75 -2.90
N ASN A 159 -2.76 -4.97 -2.99
CA ASN A 159 -2.70 -3.52 -2.86
C ASN A 159 -2.14 -3.09 -1.49
N LEU A 160 -1.18 -2.17 -1.47
CA LEU A 160 -0.63 -1.60 -0.23
C LEU A 160 -1.65 -0.78 0.54
N LEU A 161 -2.68 -0.26 -0.12
CA LEU A 161 -3.78 0.45 0.52
C LEU A 161 -4.95 -0.52 0.76
N THR A 162 -5.54 -0.44 1.95
CA THR A 162 -6.75 -1.20 2.31
C THR A 162 -7.75 -0.27 2.99
N MET A 163 -9.04 -0.60 2.90
CA MET A 163 -10.12 0.21 3.47
C MET A 163 -10.33 -0.18 4.94
N GLY A 164 -10.30 0.81 5.83
CA GLY A 164 -10.64 0.66 7.24
C GLY A 164 -12.14 0.46 7.44
N THR A 165 -12.52 0.06 8.66
CA THR A 165 -13.93 -0.03 9.06
C THR A 165 -14.64 1.32 9.09
N ASP A 166 -13.87 2.42 9.10
CA ASP A 166 -14.34 3.80 8.99
C ASP A 166 -14.50 4.28 7.54
N GLY A 167 -14.27 3.40 6.55
CA GLY A 167 -14.34 3.72 5.12
C GLY A 167 -13.15 4.53 4.59
N ARG A 168 -12.09 4.75 5.39
CA ARG A 168 -10.89 5.46 4.95
C ARG A 168 -9.80 4.48 4.51
N TYR A 169 -9.03 4.90 3.52
CA TYR A 169 -7.89 4.13 3.04
C TYR A 169 -6.66 4.35 3.90
N TYR A 170 -5.99 3.27 4.27
CA TYR A 170 -4.74 3.29 5.01
C TYR A 170 -3.75 2.26 4.44
N LEU A 171 -2.46 2.48 4.73
CA LEU A 171 -1.41 1.55 4.36
C LEU A 171 -1.53 0.27 5.18
N ASN A 172 -1.64 -0.87 4.50
CA ASN A 172 -1.74 -2.20 5.09
C ASN A 172 -0.41 -2.56 5.80
N PRO A 173 -0.38 -2.58 7.15
CA PRO A 173 0.86 -2.82 7.89
C PRO A 173 1.44 -4.21 7.67
N GLN A 174 0.59 -5.23 7.49
CA GLN A 174 1.01 -6.60 7.26
C GLN A 174 1.74 -6.74 5.92
N LEU A 175 1.21 -6.11 4.85
CA LEU A 175 1.86 -6.13 3.53
C LEU A 175 3.21 -5.40 3.54
N ILE A 176 3.29 -4.27 4.25
CA ILE A 176 4.55 -3.54 4.43
C ILE A 176 5.58 -4.41 5.18
N GLN A 177 5.16 -5.13 6.22
CA GLN A 177 6.04 -6.01 6.98
C GLN A 177 6.51 -7.21 6.16
N SER A 178 5.64 -7.80 5.33
CA SER A 178 5.98 -8.91 4.44
C SER A 178 6.87 -8.51 3.25
N ALA A 179 6.80 -7.26 2.81
CA ALA A 179 7.60 -6.77 1.68
C ALA A 179 9.12 -6.86 1.95
N ILE A 180 9.51 -6.85 3.23
CA ILE A 180 10.90 -7.07 3.63
C ILE A 180 11.01 -8.53 4.08
N SER A 181 11.27 -9.47 3.18
CA SER A 181 11.59 -10.85 3.61
C SER A 181 13.10 -10.99 3.85
N VAL A 182 13.47 -11.65 4.94
CA VAL A 182 14.86 -11.99 5.25
C VAL A 182 14.97 -13.50 5.38
N GLN A 183 16.11 -14.04 4.95
CA GLN A 183 16.38 -15.47 4.97
C GLN A 183 17.89 -15.71 4.95
N ASN A 184 18.28 -16.95 5.24
CA ASN A 184 19.63 -17.45 5.02
C ASN A 184 20.73 -16.64 5.73
N GLY A 185 20.78 -16.75 7.06
CA GLY A 185 21.79 -16.07 7.89
C GLY A 185 21.37 -14.70 8.43
N ILE A 186 20.32 -14.12 7.85
CA ILE A 186 19.74 -12.84 8.25
C ILE A 186 18.39 -13.07 8.93
N SER A 187 18.13 -12.36 10.02
CA SER A 187 16.88 -12.38 10.78
C SER A 187 16.31 -10.97 10.96
N LYS A 188 15.04 -10.92 11.36
CA LYS A 188 14.41 -9.69 11.87
C LYS A 188 14.15 -9.86 13.37
N ASN A 189 14.46 -8.85 14.15
CA ASN A 189 14.07 -8.83 15.55
C ASN A 189 12.65 -8.28 15.76
N VAL A 190 12.22 -8.24 17.02
CA VAL A 190 10.87 -7.78 17.43
C VAL A 190 10.56 -6.33 17.03
N ASP A 191 11.60 -5.51 16.80
CA ASP A 191 11.48 -4.12 16.36
C ASP A 191 11.56 -3.98 14.82
N ASN A 192 11.46 -5.08 14.08
CA ASN A 192 11.63 -5.15 12.61
C ASN A 192 13.01 -4.73 12.09
N LYS A 193 14.05 -4.69 12.93
CA LYS A 193 15.42 -4.42 12.45
C LYS A 193 16.01 -5.68 11.82
N ILE A 194 16.70 -5.50 10.70
CA ILE A 194 17.42 -6.57 10.00
C ILE A 194 18.79 -6.77 10.66
N GLU A 195 19.12 -8.00 11.02
CA GLU A 195 20.35 -8.36 11.72
C GLU A 195 20.93 -9.69 11.23
N LEU A 196 22.22 -9.93 11.52
CA LEU A 196 22.83 -11.26 11.38
C LEU A 196 22.41 -12.14 12.57
N GLY A 197 22.22 -13.43 12.34
CA GLY A 197 21.81 -14.37 13.40
C GLY A 197 20.69 -15.34 13.01
N GLY A 198 20.24 -15.32 11.75
CA GLY A 198 19.27 -16.29 11.23
C GLY A 198 19.92 -17.64 10.86
N GLN A 199 19.08 -18.67 10.69
CA GLN A 199 19.55 -19.97 10.21
C GLN A 199 19.99 -19.88 8.73
N LEU A 200 21.08 -20.56 8.39
CA LEU A 200 21.45 -20.83 7.00
C LEU A 200 20.56 -21.97 6.47
N ILE A 201 19.84 -21.71 5.38
CA ILE A 201 18.95 -22.69 4.74
C ILE A 201 19.54 -23.26 3.45
N LYS A 202 20.69 -22.73 3.03
CA LYS A 202 21.50 -23.19 1.91
C LYS A 202 22.97 -22.85 2.16
N PRO A 203 23.91 -23.54 1.49
CA PRO A 203 25.32 -23.14 1.49
C PRO A 203 25.48 -21.66 1.12
N THR A 204 26.36 -20.95 1.82
CA THR A 204 26.53 -19.50 1.68
C THR A 204 28.01 -19.14 1.66
N THR A 205 28.39 -18.25 0.75
CA THR A 205 29.77 -17.78 0.58
C THR A 205 29.79 -16.25 0.67
N ILE A 206 30.75 -15.71 1.42
CA ILE A 206 31.07 -14.28 1.41
C ILE A 206 32.31 -14.09 0.52
N ASN A 207 32.12 -13.56 -0.68
CA ASN A 207 33.21 -13.31 -1.61
C ASN A 207 33.95 -12.03 -1.22
N THR A 208 35.26 -12.15 -0.97
CA THR A 208 36.14 -11.02 -0.66
C THR A 208 37.15 -10.82 -1.78
N THR A 209 37.83 -9.68 -1.76
CA THR A 209 38.93 -9.34 -2.68
C THR A 209 40.07 -8.71 -1.89
N GLN A 210 41.21 -8.42 -2.53
CA GLN A 210 42.31 -7.73 -1.87
C GLN A 210 41.90 -6.34 -1.33
N SER A 211 41.01 -5.64 -2.04
CA SER A 211 40.51 -4.32 -1.62
C SER A 211 39.30 -4.39 -0.70
N ASN A 212 38.47 -5.43 -0.83
CA ASN A 212 37.26 -5.63 -0.04
C ASN A 212 37.40 -6.87 0.85
N THR A 213 37.90 -6.69 2.06
CA THR A 213 38.18 -7.76 3.03
C THR A 213 37.03 -7.95 4.02
N LEU A 214 36.97 -9.13 4.66
CA LEU A 214 36.09 -9.38 5.81
C LEU A 214 36.93 -9.36 7.08
N ALA A 215 36.68 -8.39 7.96
CA ALA A 215 37.34 -8.28 9.25
C ALA A 215 36.31 -8.39 10.38
N ILE A 216 36.60 -9.21 11.39
CA ILE A 216 35.85 -9.25 12.65
C ILE A 216 36.76 -8.63 13.70
N THR A 217 36.41 -7.45 14.19
CA THR A 217 37.22 -6.67 15.14
C THR A 217 36.63 -6.76 16.55
N GLY A 218 37.45 -6.47 17.58
CA GLY A 218 37.02 -6.51 18.98
C GLY A 218 36.88 -7.91 19.60
N LEU A 219 37.44 -8.93 18.94
CA LEU A 219 37.48 -10.30 19.48
C LEU A 219 38.21 -10.34 20.83
N GLN A 220 37.70 -11.20 21.72
CA GLN A 220 38.28 -11.43 23.06
C GLN A 220 39.10 -12.74 23.05
N ASN A 221 40.01 -12.89 24.01
CA ASN A 221 40.74 -14.13 24.20
C ASN A 221 39.78 -15.26 24.62
N GLY A 222 39.98 -16.45 24.04
CA GLY A 222 39.24 -17.67 24.39
C GLY A 222 39.92 -18.51 25.49
N ASP A 223 39.18 -19.47 26.01
CA ASP A 223 39.65 -20.53 26.92
C ASP A 223 39.83 -21.83 26.13
N ILE A 224 41.04 -22.41 26.18
CA ILE A 224 41.40 -23.65 25.47
C ILE A 224 40.61 -24.89 25.92
N HIS A 225 39.95 -24.83 27.08
CA HIS A 225 39.11 -25.93 27.58
C HIS A 225 37.64 -25.78 27.20
N GLN A 226 37.22 -24.61 26.71
CA GLN A 226 35.81 -24.31 26.39
C GLN A 226 35.61 -23.87 24.93
N ASN A 227 36.69 -23.59 24.20
CA ASN A 227 36.64 -23.09 22.84
C ASN A 227 37.37 -24.00 21.85
N GLU A 228 36.99 -23.87 20.59
CA GLU A 228 37.58 -24.58 19.46
C GLU A 228 38.31 -23.58 18.57
N MET A 229 39.24 -24.06 17.75
CA MET A 229 39.87 -23.22 16.73
C MET A 229 39.03 -23.20 15.47
N LEU A 230 38.83 -22.00 14.92
CA LEU A 230 38.24 -21.82 13.60
C LEU A 230 39.32 -22.02 12.53
N ALA A 231 39.07 -22.92 11.59
CA ALA A 231 39.95 -23.19 10.46
C ALA A 231 39.19 -23.01 9.15
N ILE A 232 39.94 -22.93 8.05
CA ILE A 232 39.40 -22.88 6.70
C ILE A 232 39.89 -24.12 5.96
N GLN A 233 38.97 -24.85 5.31
CA GLN A 233 39.35 -25.91 4.40
C GLN A 233 39.86 -25.29 3.07
N PRO A 234 41.14 -25.48 2.69
CA PRO A 234 41.73 -24.73 1.58
C PRO A 234 41.09 -24.99 0.21
N SER A 235 40.57 -26.21 -0.02
CA SER A 235 39.97 -26.59 -1.31
C SER A 235 38.56 -26.03 -1.52
N THR A 236 37.81 -25.80 -0.44
CA THR A 236 36.39 -25.39 -0.50
C THR A 236 36.16 -23.98 0.02
N GLY A 237 37.08 -23.42 0.81
CA GLY A 237 36.91 -22.16 1.53
C GLY A 237 35.93 -22.24 2.70
N VAL A 238 35.42 -23.43 3.03
CA VAL A 238 34.44 -23.63 4.11
C VAL A 238 35.12 -23.49 5.47
N LEU A 239 34.47 -22.75 6.36
CA LEU A 239 34.88 -22.64 7.76
C LEU A 239 34.55 -23.93 8.51
N SER A 240 35.53 -24.47 9.23
CA SER A 240 35.39 -25.66 10.06
C SER A 240 35.95 -25.40 11.46
N LYS A 241 35.59 -26.26 12.40
CA LYS A 241 36.15 -26.24 13.75
C LYS A 241 37.21 -27.31 13.88
N ILE A 242 38.27 -27.01 14.60
CA ILE A 242 39.31 -27.96 15.00
C ILE A 242 39.38 -27.97 16.52
N ASN A 243 39.31 -29.18 17.10
CA ASN A 243 39.49 -29.35 18.52
C ASN A 243 40.95 -29.03 18.89
N ILE A 244 41.17 -28.15 19.85
CA ILE A 244 42.52 -27.71 20.25
C ILE A 244 43.36 -28.89 20.76
N SER A 245 42.75 -29.88 21.42
CA SER A 245 43.48 -31.08 21.86
C SER A 245 43.98 -31.96 20.71
N SER A 246 43.38 -31.84 19.52
CA SER A 246 43.82 -32.58 18.33
C SER A 246 45.06 -31.97 17.67
N LEU A 247 45.40 -30.71 18.00
CA LEU A 247 46.58 -30.03 17.45
C LEU A 247 47.88 -30.39 18.16
N ILE A 248 47.79 -31.01 19.34
CA ILE A 248 48.94 -31.48 20.11
C ILE A 248 48.66 -32.94 20.43
N SER A 249 49.05 -33.82 19.52
CA SER A 249 49.04 -35.25 19.80
C SER A 249 50.44 -35.69 20.20
N VAL A 250 50.53 -36.44 21.29
CA VAL A 250 51.78 -36.99 21.82
C VAL A 250 51.62 -38.50 21.84
N ASN A 251 52.50 -39.18 21.13
CA ASN A 251 52.59 -40.63 21.14
C ASN A 251 53.87 -41.06 21.83
N GLU A 252 53.76 -42.11 22.65
CA GLU A 252 54.88 -42.61 23.45
C GLU A 252 55.14 -44.08 23.11
N ALA A 253 56.41 -44.43 22.92
CA ALA A 253 56.88 -45.81 22.84
C ALA A 253 57.83 -46.09 24.00
N MET A 254 57.70 -47.28 24.61
CA MET A 254 58.58 -47.77 25.66
C MET A 254 59.23 -49.07 25.19
N GLN A 255 60.56 -49.10 25.19
CA GLN A 255 61.37 -50.22 24.72
C GLN A 255 62.41 -50.58 25.77
N ILE A 256 62.76 -51.87 25.86
CA ILE A 256 63.84 -52.34 26.73
C ILE A 256 65.10 -52.45 25.87
N GLY A 257 66.15 -51.75 26.26
CA GLY A 257 67.44 -51.77 25.60
C GLY A 257 68.17 -53.09 25.83
N GLU A 258 68.74 -53.62 24.76
CA GLU A 258 69.72 -54.70 24.80
C GLU A 258 71.14 -54.14 25.00
N GLU A 259 72.06 -55.00 25.44
CA GLU A 259 73.46 -54.64 25.63
C GLU A 259 74.08 -54.10 24.33
N GLY A 260 74.58 -52.87 24.36
CA GLY A 260 75.20 -52.22 23.20
C GLY A 260 74.22 -51.62 22.18
N GLN A 261 72.90 -51.75 22.40
CA GLN A 261 71.90 -51.22 21.46
C GLN A 261 71.92 -49.68 21.41
N THR A 262 71.90 -49.15 20.19
CA THR A 262 71.93 -47.70 19.91
C THR A 262 70.80 -47.24 18.98
N LEU A 263 70.01 -48.17 18.45
CA LEU A 263 68.91 -47.89 17.52
C LEU A 263 67.58 -48.28 18.15
N PHE A 264 66.58 -47.41 18.04
CA PHE A 264 65.24 -47.62 18.59
C PHE A 264 64.18 -47.13 17.61
N GLU A 265 63.10 -47.90 17.49
CA GLU A 265 61.97 -47.54 16.64
C GLU A 265 61.14 -46.41 17.29
N THR A 266 60.58 -45.52 16.50
CA THR A 266 59.70 -44.44 16.96
C THR A 266 58.23 -44.84 16.84
N PRO A 267 57.34 -44.30 17.70
CA PRO A 267 55.92 -44.64 17.66
C PRO A 267 55.24 -44.24 16.35
N ASP A 268 55.70 -43.15 15.71
CA ASP A 268 55.23 -42.70 14.40
C ASP A 268 56.39 -42.37 13.48
N THR A 269 56.09 -42.16 12.19
CA THR A 269 57.06 -41.65 11.22
C THR A 269 57.60 -40.28 11.64
N ILE A 270 58.91 -40.14 11.67
CA ILE A 270 59.61 -38.92 12.08
C ILE A 270 59.47 -37.87 10.98
N ILE A 271 58.65 -36.85 11.23
CA ILE A 271 58.51 -35.68 10.34
C ILE A 271 59.59 -34.64 10.65
N ASP A 272 59.89 -34.44 11.94
CA ASP A 272 60.96 -33.57 12.43
C ASP A 272 61.56 -34.18 13.71
N ILE A 273 62.86 -34.47 13.68
CA ILE A 273 63.58 -35.06 14.82
C ILE A 273 63.52 -34.18 16.08
N LYS A 274 63.32 -32.85 15.94
CA LYS A 274 63.15 -31.95 17.09
C LYS A 274 61.87 -32.21 17.87
N LYS A 275 60.88 -32.87 17.26
CA LYS A 275 59.65 -33.31 17.91
C LYS A 275 59.77 -34.67 18.58
N VAL A 276 60.94 -35.32 18.53
CA VAL A 276 61.20 -36.59 19.22
C VAL A 276 62.07 -36.33 20.44
N GLN A 277 61.63 -36.81 21.59
CA GLN A 277 62.39 -36.77 22.85
C GLN A 277 62.66 -38.18 23.32
N VAL A 278 63.93 -38.48 23.61
CA VAL A 278 64.35 -39.81 24.06
C VAL A 278 64.84 -39.72 25.49
N TYR A 279 64.38 -40.64 26.32
CA TYR A 279 64.75 -40.75 27.72
C TYR A 279 65.27 -42.17 27.98
N ARG A 280 66.43 -42.27 28.64
CA ARG A 280 66.98 -43.54 29.14
C ARG A 280 66.91 -43.53 30.65
N ASN A 281 66.20 -44.49 31.24
CA ASN A 281 65.96 -44.60 32.68
C ASN A 281 65.50 -43.26 33.30
N GLY A 282 64.66 -42.51 32.57
CA GLY A 282 64.13 -41.20 32.97
C GLY A 282 65.02 -39.99 32.67
N VAL A 283 66.27 -40.16 32.22
CA VAL A 283 67.16 -39.05 31.84
C VAL A 283 67.05 -38.78 30.35
N ARG A 284 66.78 -37.52 29.98
CA ARG A 284 66.73 -37.10 28.58
C ARG A 284 68.13 -37.23 27.95
N ILE A 285 68.21 -37.94 26.82
CA ILE A 285 69.42 -38.10 26.03
C ILE A 285 69.20 -37.57 24.61
N SER A 286 70.28 -37.17 23.94
CA SER A 286 70.18 -36.77 22.54
C SER A 286 70.06 -37.99 21.65
N ALA A 287 69.31 -37.83 20.56
CA ALA A 287 69.24 -38.80 19.50
C ALA A 287 69.29 -38.09 18.15
N THR A 288 69.76 -38.80 17.15
CA THR A 288 69.85 -38.36 15.76
C THR A 288 68.86 -39.16 14.92
N TYR A 289 68.41 -38.53 13.84
CA TYR A 289 67.60 -39.22 12.84
C TYR A 289 68.44 -40.31 12.16
N PHE A 290 67.94 -41.55 12.16
CA PHE A 290 68.56 -42.64 11.42
C PHE A 290 67.78 -42.92 10.13
N ASN A 291 66.46 -43.17 10.26
CA ASN A 291 65.54 -43.32 9.15
C ASN A 291 64.11 -42.89 9.55
N ALA A 292 63.14 -43.09 8.65
CA ALA A 292 61.76 -42.65 8.81
C ALA A 292 61.08 -43.10 10.11
N ASN A 293 61.47 -44.24 10.68
CA ASN A 293 60.85 -44.82 11.88
C ASN A 293 61.86 -45.20 12.95
N THR A 294 63.12 -44.80 12.83
CA THR A 294 64.18 -45.18 13.77
C THR A 294 65.05 -43.98 14.14
N ILE A 295 65.37 -43.87 15.43
CA ILE A 295 66.38 -42.94 15.94
C ILE A 295 67.65 -43.68 16.34
N LYS A 296 68.79 -42.97 16.26
CA LYS A 296 70.07 -43.44 16.78
C LYS A 296 70.50 -42.59 17.97
N LEU A 297 70.86 -43.22 19.08
CA LEU A 297 71.43 -42.52 20.23
C LEU A 297 72.73 -41.79 19.87
N GLU A 298 73.03 -40.72 20.59
CA GLU A 298 74.25 -39.93 20.38
C GLU A 298 75.52 -40.79 20.49
N GLU A 299 76.58 -40.35 19.82
CA GLU A 299 77.86 -41.05 19.80
C GLU A 299 78.42 -41.21 21.23
N GLY A 300 78.81 -42.44 21.58
CA GLY A 300 79.28 -42.78 22.92
C GLY A 300 78.17 -43.18 23.91
N VAL A 301 76.89 -43.13 23.52
CA VAL A 301 75.76 -43.60 24.34
C VAL A 301 75.26 -44.95 23.82
N SER A 302 75.52 -46.02 24.57
CA SER A 302 74.93 -47.35 24.34
C SER A 302 74.09 -47.80 25.53
N CYS A 303 73.07 -48.62 25.28
CA CYS A 303 72.25 -49.20 26.34
C CYS A 303 72.95 -50.38 27.02
N TYR A 304 72.59 -50.61 28.27
CA TYR A 304 72.85 -51.86 28.98
C TYR A 304 71.59 -52.72 28.94
N ALA A 305 71.75 -54.04 29.04
CA ALA A 305 70.62 -54.95 29.10
C ALA A 305 69.66 -54.57 30.24
N GLY A 306 68.40 -54.29 29.90
CA GLY A 306 67.36 -53.92 30.86
C GLY A 306 67.12 -52.41 31.01
N ASP A 307 67.85 -51.56 30.28
CA ASP A 307 67.57 -50.13 30.27
C ASP A 307 66.19 -49.83 29.68
N GLU A 308 65.45 -48.91 30.31
CA GLU A 308 64.17 -48.43 29.79
C GLU A 308 64.39 -47.23 28.88
N ILE A 309 63.99 -47.37 27.61
CA ILE A 309 64.03 -46.32 26.61
C ILE A 309 62.59 -45.84 26.35
N ARG A 310 62.29 -44.62 26.80
CA ARG A 310 61.03 -43.93 26.51
C ARG A 310 61.24 -42.92 25.39
N ILE A 311 60.46 -43.05 24.33
CA ILE A 311 60.48 -42.16 23.18
C ILE A 311 59.13 -41.44 23.14
N VAL A 312 59.16 -40.13 23.33
CA VAL A 312 57.99 -39.25 23.31
C VAL A 312 58.04 -38.45 22.01
N GLN A 313 57.05 -38.64 21.14
CA GLN A 313 56.96 -37.97 19.85
C GLN A 313 55.74 -37.07 19.82
N TYR A 314 55.99 -35.78 19.56
CA TYR A 314 54.95 -34.77 19.34
C TYR A 314 54.63 -34.74 17.85
N ASN A 315 53.35 -34.77 17.49
CA ASN A 315 52.88 -34.65 16.10
C ASN A 315 52.29 -33.27 15.86
#